data_AF-A0A369B4B2-F1
#
_entry.id   AF-A0A369B4B2-F1
#
_cell.length_a   1.000
_cell.length_b   1.000
_cell.length_c   1.000
_cell.angle_alpha   90.00
_cell.angle_beta   90.00
_cell.angle_gamma   90.00
#
_symmetry.space_group_name_H-M   'P 1'
#
loop_
_entity.id
_entity.type
_entity.pdbx_description
1 polymer ?
#
loop_
_entity_poly.entity_id
_entity_poly.type
_entity_poly.pdbx_seq_one_letter_code
_entity_poly.pdbx_strand_id
1 'polypeptide(L)'
;MSWNNENSTLLSADGPQRLQADCESCFGLCCVALPYAASADFAKDKDAGEPCQNLQHDFRCGIHNTLREQGFRGCTVYDCFGAGQQVSQVTYGGMDWRQAPGSAKQMFEVFPVMRQLHELLSYLTEALTLHAANSIHGELGKMLDETKRLTHLGPEGLLGLDVAAHRAEVNVLLLQTSELVRNEARRRHQGSLIPQKKVGRGADLIGAKLRGADLRLANLRGAYLIAADLRGADLRGADLIGADFRDADIRGADLTDAIFLTQFQINAARGDADTKLPPSLLRPEHWSFPGKKQ
;
A
#
# COMPACT_ATOMS: atom_id res chain seq x y z
N MET A 1 0.56 30.17 -30.13
CA MET A 1 0.10 28.88 -30.69
C MET A 1 0.46 27.80 -29.68
N SER A 2 -0.18 27.75 -28.51
CA SER A 2 -1.46 27.07 -28.24
C SER A 2 -1.44 25.59 -28.59
N TRP A 3 -1.12 24.76 -27.60
CA TRP A 3 -1.67 23.42 -27.45
C TRP A 3 -2.03 23.24 -25.96
N ASN A 4 -3.31 23.46 -25.64
CA ASN A 4 -3.98 23.04 -24.41
C ASN A 4 -4.03 21.49 -24.42
N ASN A 5 -3.70 20.75 -23.35
CA ASN A 5 -4.36 20.59 -22.05
C ASN A 5 -5.79 20.02 -22.11
N GLU A 6 -5.91 18.69 -22.25
CA GLU A 6 -7.11 17.91 -21.93
C GLU A 6 -6.71 16.50 -21.49
N ASN A 7 -6.27 16.33 -20.23
CA ASN A 7 -6.39 15.07 -19.46
C ASN A 7 -6.13 15.25 -17.94
N SER A 8 -6.25 16.47 -17.42
CA SER A 8 -5.98 16.81 -16.02
C SER A 8 -7.22 17.27 -15.24
N THR A 9 -8.43 16.98 -15.71
CA THR A 9 -9.66 17.48 -15.10
C THR A 9 -10.73 16.39 -14.98
N LEU A 10 -10.53 15.54 -13.98
CA LEU A 10 -11.61 14.96 -13.16
C LEU A 10 -11.31 15.19 -11.68
N LEU A 11 -10.96 16.42 -11.33
CA LEU A 11 -10.83 16.90 -9.96
C LEU A 11 -11.94 17.92 -9.74
N SER A 12 -13.11 17.43 -9.34
CA SER A 12 -14.20 18.25 -8.81
C SER A 12 -13.77 18.93 -7.50
N ALA A 13 -14.42 20.04 -7.16
CA ALA A 13 -14.12 20.91 -6.04
C ALA A 13 -14.35 20.32 -4.62
N ASP A 14 -14.66 19.02 -4.52
CA ASP A 14 -14.44 18.19 -3.33
C ASP A 14 -13.20 17.33 -3.62
N GLY A 15 -12.04 17.75 -3.12
CA GLY A 15 -10.74 17.22 -3.55
C GLY A 15 -10.62 15.71 -3.35
N PRO A 16 -9.81 15.01 -4.18
CA PRO A 16 -9.57 13.58 -4.00
C PRO A 16 -9.05 13.37 -2.58
N GLN A 17 -9.70 12.51 -1.81
CA GLN A 17 -9.09 11.95 -0.61
C GLN A 17 -7.69 11.50 -1.02
N ARG A 18 -6.67 12.20 -0.53
CA ARG A 18 -5.29 11.91 -0.90
C ARG A 18 -4.97 10.60 -0.20
N LEU A 19 -5.16 9.47 -0.89
CA LEU A 19 -4.85 8.11 -0.43
C LEU A 19 -3.33 7.87 -0.40
N GLN A 20 -2.60 8.88 0.04
CA GLN A 20 -1.16 8.97 0.17
C GLN A 20 -0.89 9.59 1.53
N ALA A 21 0.10 9.07 2.25
CA ALA A 21 0.48 9.64 3.53
C ALA A 21 0.93 11.10 3.38
N ASP A 22 0.28 11.99 4.13
CA ASP A 22 0.74 13.35 4.37
C ASP A 22 1.10 13.47 5.85
N CYS A 23 2.39 13.27 6.15
CA CYS A 23 2.87 13.26 7.53
C CYS A 23 2.88 14.67 8.16
N GLU A 24 2.88 15.74 7.37
CA GLU A 24 2.83 17.12 7.88
C GLU A 24 1.44 17.45 8.44
N SER A 25 0.41 16.83 7.87
CA SER A 25 -0.98 16.92 8.33
C SER A 25 -1.34 15.88 9.40
N CYS A 26 -0.39 15.11 9.93
CA CYS A 26 -0.63 14.03 10.91
C CYS A 26 0.01 14.31 12.27
N PHE A 27 -0.57 13.75 13.33
CA PHE A 27 -0.01 13.79 14.70
C PHE A 27 1.04 12.70 14.96
N GLY A 28 1.75 12.27 13.91
CA GLY A 28 2.82 11.25 14.04
C GLY A 28 2.30 9.89 14.50
N LEU A 29 1.06 9.53 14.14
CA LEU A 29 0.33 8.39 14.70
C LEU A 29 1.06 7.05 14.50
N CYS A 30 1.72 6.83 13.35
CA CYS A 30 2.53 5.62 13.15
C CYS A 30 3.74 5.54 14.09
N CYS A 31 4.27 6.68 14.56
CA CYS A 31 5.42 6.75 15.45
C CYS A 31 5.04 6.59 16.93
N VAL A 32 3.78 6.78 17.30
CA VAL A 32 3.31 6.68 18.69
C VAL A 32 2.35 5.51 18.90
N ALA A 33 1.33 5.34 18.06
CA ALA A 33 0.26 4.36 18.27
C ALA A 33 0.73 2.91 18.08
N LEU A 34 1.64 2.66 17.15
CA LEU A 34 2.05 1.30 16.77
C LEU A 34 3.25 0.83 17.60
N PRO A 35 3.24 -0.42 18.11
CA PRO A 35 4.41 -1.03 18.72
C PRO A 35 5.39 -1.54 17.67
N TYR A 36 6.66 -1.70 18.05
CA TYR A 36 7.62 -2.48 17.29
C TYR A 36 8.69 -3.06 18.22
N ALA A 37 9.23 -4.22 17.83
CA ALA A 37 10.30 -4.90 18.55
C ALA A 37 11.63 -4.70 17.84
N ALA A 38 12.71 -4.67 18.62
CA ALA A 38 14.07 -4.61 18.13
C ALA A 38 14.33 -5.80 17.18
N SER A 39 14.75 -5.48 15.96
CA SER A 39 14.89 -6.43 14.85
C SER A 39 15.79 -5.85 13.76
N ALA A 40 15.93 -6.54 12.64
CA ALA A 40 16.60 -5.99 11.46
C ALA A 40 15.91 -4.73 10.90
N ASP A 41 14.63 -4.54 11.19
CA ASP A 41 13.84 -3.41 10.70
C ASP A 41 13.76 -2.24 11.70
N PHE A 42 14.02 -2.50 12.98
CA PHE A 42 13.93 -1.51 14.07
C PHE A 42 15.08 -1.68 15.07
N ALA A 43 15.87 -0.63 15.28
CA ALA A 43 17.04 -0.67 16.16
C ALA A 43 16.71 -0.82 17.65
N LYS A 44 15.46 -0.58 18.04
CA LYS A 44 14.98 -0.57 19.43
C LYS A 44 13.54 -1.06 19.51
N ASP A 45 13.17 -1.54 20.67
CA ASP A 45 11.78 -1.81 21.03
C ASP A 45 11.04 -0.50 21.35
N LYS A 46 9.72 -0.54 21.20
CA LYS A 46 8.81 0.51 21.65
C LYS A 46 7.41 -0.07 21.84
N ASP A 47 6.78 0.28 22.95
CA ASP A 47 5.40 -0.12 23.23
C ASP A 47 4.38 0.71 22.43
N ALA A 48 3.16 0.20 22.30
CA ALA A 48 2.05 0.94 21.70
C ALA A 48 1.67 2.13 22.59
N GLY A 49 1.51 3.31 22.00
CA GLY A 49 1.21 4.55 22.71
C GLY A 49 2.43 5.27 23.28
N GLU A 50 3.61 4.63 23.31
CA GLU A 50 4.87 5.31 23.60
C GLU A 50 5.35 6.06 22.35
N PRO A 51 5.70 7.36 22.42
CA PRO A 51 6.26 8.08 21.29
C PRO A 51 7.65 7.57 20.90
N CYS A 52 7.90 7.36 19.60
CA CYS A 52 9.24 7.09 19.08
C CYS A 52 10.22 8.18 19.55
N GLN A 53 11.43 7.78 19.98
CA GLN A 53 12.48 8.72 20.42
C GLN A 53 12.83 9.81 19.39
N ASN A 54 12.57 9.53 18.11
CA ASN A 54 12.86 10.45 17.00
C ASN A 54 11.65 11.33 16.63
N LEU A 55 10.51 11.20 17.33
CA LEU A 55 9.31 11.98 17.07
C LEU A 55 9.46 13.38 17.67
N GLN A 56 9.48 14.39 16.81
CA GLN A 56 9.65 15.79 17.19
C GLN A 56 8.38 16.40 17.79
N HIS A 57 8.49 17.62 18.32
CA HIS A 57 7.36 18.36 18.91
C HIS A 57 6.26 18.68 17.90
N ASP A 58 6.61 18.83 16.63
CA ASP A 58 5.70 19.06 15.51
C ASP A 58 5.22 17.76 14.83
N PHE A 59 5.42 16.61 15.49
CA PHE A 59 5.04 15.27 15.03
C PHE A 59 5.78 14.73 13.81
N ARG A 60 6.82 15.42 13.32
CA ARG A 60 7.68 14.91 12.26
C ARG A 60 8.77 14.00 12.80
N CYS A 61 9.30 13.14 11.94
CA CYS A 61 10.44 12.29 12.30
C CYS A 61 11.75 13.07 12.10
N GLY A 62 12.50 13.27 13.19
CA GLY A 62 13.76 14.03 13.16
C GLY A 62 14.89 13.36 12.37
N ILE A 63 14.73 12.10 11.96
CA ILE A 63 15.72 11.34 11.20
C ILE A 63 15.15 10.80 9.88
N HIS A 64 14.02 11.33 9.38
CA HIS A 64 13.26 10.76 8.26
C HIS A 64 14.12 10.37 7.06
N ASN A 65 15.04 11.25 6.66
CA ASN A 65 15.92 11.07 5.49
C ASN A 65 17.07 10.08 5.72
N THR A 66 17.22 9.56 6.94
CA THR A 66 18.29 8.64 7.34
C THR A 66 17.77 7.41 8.11
N LEU A 67 16.47 7.12 7.99
CA LEU A 67 15.81 6.05 8.74
C LEU A 67 16.49 4.70 8.52
N ARG A 68 16.89 4.37 7.29
CA ARG A 68 17.52 3.07 6.99
C ARG A 68 18.90 2.95 7.62
N GLU A 69 19.72 3.98 7.51
CA GLU A 69 21.07 4.04 8.09
C GLU A 69 21.03 3.95 9.61
N GLN A 70 19.98 4.51 10.23
CA GLN A 70 19.79 4.50 11.67
C GLN A 70 19.01 3.28 12.19
N GLY A 71 18.77 2.27 11.34
CA GLY A 71 18.13 1.01 11.75
C GLY A 71 16.62 1.07 11.91
N PHE A 72 15.94 1.99 11.22
CA PHE A 72 14.48 2.13 11.17
C PHE A 72 13.94 1.82 9.76
N ARG A 73 14.49 0.79 9.10
CA ARG A 73 14.01 0.34 7.79
C ARG A 73 12.50 0.08 7.80
N GLY A 74 11.97 -0.47 8.89
CA GLY A 74 10.55 -0.73 9.08
C GLY A 74 9.66 0.50 8.87
N CYS A 75 10.12 1.70 9.28
CA CYS A 75 9.39 2.95 9.03
C CYS A 75 9.33 3.33 7.55
N THR A 76 10.33 2.93 6.75
CA THR A 76 10.38 3.26 5.31
C THR A 76 9.55 2.32 4.43
N VAL A 77 9.13 1.18 4.98
CA VAL A 77 8.29 0.19 4.31
C VAL A 77 6.85 0.19 4.85
N TYR A 78 6.50 1.17 5.68
CA TYR A 78 5.16 1.37 6.20
C TYR A 78 4.42 2.45 5.40
N ASP A 79 3.15 2.20 5.08
CA ASP A 79 2.24 3.19 4.50
C ASP A 79 0.89 3.14 5.20
N CYS A 80 0.35 4.32 5.52
CA CYS A 80 -0.96 4.48 6.13
C CYS A 80 -2.07 4.83 5.12
N PHE A 81 -1.74 4.99 3.83
CA PHE A 81 -2.70 5.36 2.78
C PHE A 81 -3.47 6.65 3.09
N GLY A 82 -2.85 7.53 3.86
CA GLY A 82 -3.45 8.79 4.28
C GLY A 82 -4.36 8.72 5.52
N ALA A 83 -4.44 7.57 6.19
CA ALA A 83 -5.25 7.44 7.39
C ALA A 83 -4.78 8.33 8.54
N GLY A 84 -3.47 8.62 8.60
CA GLY A 84 -2.90 9.46 9.64
C GLY A 84 -3.49 10.87 9.62
N GLN A 85 -3.50 11.53 8.46
CA GLN A 85 -4.10 12.86 8.33
C GLN A 85 -5.63 12.82 8.46
N GLN A 86 -6.31 11.74 8.05
CA GLN A 86 -7.75 11.60 8.23
C GLN A 86 -8.10 11.60 9.73
N VAL A 87 -7.40 10.79 10.53
CA VAL A 87 -7.61 10.76 11.99
C VAL A 87 -7.31 12.12 12.60
N SER A 88 -6.17 12.72 12.24
CA SER A 88 -5.73 13.98 12.82
C SER A 88 -6.63 15.16 12.50
N GLN A 89 -6.94 15.37 11.22
CA GLN A 89 -7.61 16.58 10.76
C GLN A 89 -9.13 16.44 10.75
N VAL A 90 -9.65 15.25 10.43
CA VAL A 90 -11.09 15.05 10.25
C VAL A 90 -11.70 14.43 11.50
N THR A 91 -11.20 13.28 11.95
CA THR A 91 -11.81 12.56 13.08
C THR A 91 -11.67 13.32 14.41
N TYR A 92 -10.53 13.96 14.64
CA TYR A 92 -10.24 14.73 15.86
C TYR A 92 -10.19 16.25 15.65
N GLY A 93 -10.55 16.72 14.45
CA GLY A 93 -10.71 18.16 14.19
C GLY A 93 -9.47 19.01 14.46
N GLY A 94 -8.26 18.46 14.25
CA GLY A 94 -7.01 19.19 14.52
C GLY A 94 -6.52 19.14 15.97
N MET A 95 -7.25 18.49 16.89
CA MET A 95 -6.84 18.39 18.29
C MET A 95 -5.92 17.19 18.52
N ASP A 96 -4.64 17.45 18.80
CA ASP A 96 -3.63 16.41 18.95
C ASP A 96 -3.61 15.73 20.35
N TRP A 97 -3.00 14.54 20.40
CA TRP A 97 -2.93 13.71 21.61
C TRP A 97 -2.01 14.26 22.72
N ARG A 98 -1.16 15.25 22.44
CA ARG A 98 -0.35 15.96 23.45
C ARG A 98 -1.15 17.07 24.11
N GLN A 99 -1.96 17.79 23.33
CA GLN A 99 -2.86 18.85 23.80
C GLN A 99 -4.09 18.29 24.52
N ALA A 100 -4.58 17.13 24.09
CA ALA A 100 -5.70 16.44 24.73
C ALA A 100 -5.33 15.00 25.16
N PRO A 101 -4.54 14.82 26.24
CA PRO A 101 -4.11 13.48 26.68
C PRO A 101 -5.26 12.51 27.00
N GLY A 102 -6.44 13.03 27.36
CA GLY A 102 -7.63 12.21 27.62
C GLY A 102 -8.16 11.47 26.39
N SER A 103 -7.88 11.93 25.17
CA SER A 103 -8.29 11.27 23.93
C SER A 103 -7.18 10.44 23.28
N ALA A 104 -5.94 10.50 23.80
CA ALA A 104 -4.77 9.90 23.18
C ALA A 104 -4.91 8.40 22.93
N LYS A 105 -5.33 7.63 23.95
CA LYS A 105 -5.52 6.18 23.82
C LYS A 105 -6.54 5.83 22.73
N GLN A 106 -7.69 6.50 22.73
CA GLN A 106 -8.74 6.29 21.73
C GLN A 106 -8.23 6.63 20.32
N MET A 107 -7.50 7.74 20.17
CA MET A 107 -6.91 8.15 18.90
C MET A 107 -5.94 7.11 18.36
N PHE A 108 -5.13 6.49 19.23
CA PHE A 108 -4.19 5.43 18.86
C PHE A 108 -4.90 4.14 18.46
N GLU A 109 -6.04 3.81 19.08
CA GLU A 109 -6.87 2.65 18.72
C GLU A 109 -7.66 2.88 17.42
N VAL A 110 -8.10 4.12 17.15
CA VAL A 110 -8.79 4.51 15.91
C VAL A 110 -7.86 4.44 14.69
N PHE A 111 -6.58 4.77 14.85
CA PHE A 111 -5.64 4.84 13.73
C PHE A 111 -5.50 3.53 12.92
N PRO A 112 -5.28 2.35 13.54
CA PRO A 112 -5.27 1.08 12.82
C PRO A 112 -6.58 0.77 12.09
N VAL A 113 -7.73 1.13 12.65
CA VAL A 113 -9.04 0.98 11.98
C VAL A 113 -9.08 1.84 10.71
N MET A 114 -8.72 3.12 10.84
CA MET A 114 -8.71 4.04 9.70
C MET A 114 -7.72 3.60 8.61
N ARG A 115 -6.53 3.10 9.00
CA ARG A 115 -5.54 2.57 8.05
C ARG A 115 -6.09 1.41 7.24
N GLN A 116 -6.86 0.52 7.87
CA GLN A 116 -7.51 -0.58 7.16
C GLN A 116 -8.57 -0.08 6.17
N LEU A 117 -9.40 0.89 6.55
CA LEU A 117 -10.38 1.47 5.62
C LEU A 117 -9.71 2.18 4.44
N HIS A 118 -8.66 2.96 4.69
CA HIS A 118 -7.92 3.65 3.62
C HIS A 118 -7.19 2.70 2.66
N GLU A 119 -6.69 1.57 3.15
CA GLU A 119 -6.16 0.51 2.29
C GLU A 119 -7.25 -0.06 1.36
N LEU A 120 -8.46 -0.29 1.88
CA LEU A 120 -9.60 -0.74 1.05
C LEU A 120 -10.01 0.32 0.03
N LEU A 121 -10.03 1.61 0.42
CA LEU A 121 -10.26 2.72 -0.50
C LEU A 121 -9.24 2.74 -1.63
N SER A 122 -7.96 2.48 -1.33
CA SER A 122 -6.89 2.42 -2.33
C SER A 122 -7.16 1.32 -3.36
N TYR A 123 -7.47 0.10 -2.92
CA TYR A 123 -7.78 -1.00 -3.85
C TYR A 123 -9.05 -0.77 -4.67
N LEU A 124 -10.12 -0.24 -4.06
CA LEU A 124 -11.37 0.07 -4.76
C LEU A 124 -11.17 1.18 -5.80
N THR A 125 -10.38 2.19 -5.45
CA THR A 125 -10.03 3.29 -6.38
C THR A 125 -9.24 2.75 -7.57
N GLU A 126 -8.23 1.91 -7.35
CA GLU A 126 -7.50 1.26 -8.44
C GLU A 126 -8.43 0.40 -9.31
N ALA A 127 -9.31 -0.41 -8.69
CA ALA A 127 -10.24 -1.27 -9.42
C ALA A 127 -11.14 -0.50 -10.40
N LEU A 128 -11.56 0.71 -10.04
CA LEU A 128 -12.36 1.59 -10.91
C LEU A 128 -11.56 2.17 -12.09
N THR A 129 -10.23 2.16 -12.05
CA THR A 129 -9.40 2.55 -13.19
C THR A 129 -9.19 1.43 -14.21
N LEU A 130 -9.48 0.18 -13.83
CA LEU A 130 -9.25 -0.99 -14.66
C LEU A 130 -10.42 -1.20 -15.64
N HIS A 131 -10.15 -0.96 -16.93
CA HIS A 131 -11.15 -1.11 -17.99
C HIS A 131 -11.79 -2.52 -18.04
N ALA A 132 -11.00 -3.56 -17.74
CA ALA A 132 -11.49 -4.94 -17.67
C ALA A 132 -12.65 -5.12 -16.69
N ALA A 133 -12.71 -4.29 -15.64
CA ALA A 133 -13.69 -4.35 -14.57
C ALA A 133 -14.94 -3.49 -14.83
N ASN A 134 -15.07 -2.83 -15.99
CA ASN A 134 -16.19 -1.93 -16.30
C ASN A 134 -17.58 -2.53 -16.00
N SER A 135 -17.75 -3.84 -16.22
CA SER A 135 -19.00 -4.55 -15.97
C SER A 135 -19.45 -4.56 -14.51
N ILE A 136 -18.55 -4.30 -13.57
CA ILE A 136 -18.82 -4.27 -12.11
C ILE A 136 -18.48 -2.91 -11.49
N HIS A 137 -18.23 -1.87 -12.29
CA HIS A 137 -17.89 -0.54 -11.79
C HIS A 137 -19.01 0.08 -10.94
N GLY A 138 -20.27 -0.26 -11.21
CA GLY A 138 -21.39 0.21 -10.40
C GLY A 138 -21.34 -0.31 -8.95
N GLU A 139 -21.03 -1.59 -8.78
CA GLU A 139 -20.85 -2.24 -7.49
C GLU A 139 -19.58 -1.75 -6.78
N LEU A 140 -18.47 -1.61 -7.51
CA LEU A 140 -17.22 -1.05 -6.99
C LEU A 140 -17.41 0.39 -6.50
N GLY A 141 -18.14 1.22 -7.24
CA GLY A 141 -18.45 2.60 -6.87
C GLY A 141 -19.26 2.69 -5.58
N LYS A 142 -20.33 1.88 -5.47
CA LYS A 142 -21.14 1.80 -4.23
C LYS A 142 -20.30 1.37 -3.02
N MET A 143 -19.44 0.37 -3.20
CA MET A 143 -18.56 -0.11 -2.13
C MET A 143 -17.50 0.93 -1.74
N LEU A 144 -16.96 1.67 -2.72
CA LEU A 144 -16.07 2.79 -2.47
C LEU A 144 -16.77 3.86 -1.62
N ASP A 145 -17.96 4.28 -2.03
CA ASP A 145 -18.72 5.32 -1.32
C ASP A 145 -19.13 4.89 0.09
N GLU A 146 -19.51 3.63 0.29
CA GLU A 146 -19.77 3.09 1.63
C GLU A 146 -18.50 3.09 2.47
N THR A 147 -17.37 2.62 1.92
CA THR A 147 -16.08 2.65 2.64
C THR A 147 -15.70 4.08 3.02
N LYS A 148 -15.92 5.06 2.14
CA LYS A 148 -15.69 6.49 2.43
C LYS A 148 -16.62 7.01 3.52
N ARG A 149 -17.88 6.59 3.53
CA ARG A 149 -18.83 6.95 4.60
C ARG A 149 -18.32 6.44 5.95
N LEU A 150 -17.78 5.22 6.00
CA LEU A 150 -17.20 4.64 7.22
C LEU A 150 -16.01 5.46 7.74
N THR A 151 -15.16 6.03 6.88
CA THR A 151 -14.03 6.89 7.32
C THR A 151 -14.44 8.21 7.97
N HIS A 152 -15.72 8.57 7.90
CA HIS A 152 -16.27 9.79 8.49
C HIS A 152 -17.07 9.54 9.77
N LEU A 153 -17.13 8.28 10.25
CA LEU A 153 -17.67 8.00 11.57
C LEU A 153 -16.81 8.66 12.65
N GLY A 154 -17.46 9.04 13.76
CA GLY A 154 -16.74 9.50 14.95
C GLY A 154 -15.93 8.36 15.61
N PRO A 155 -15.05 8.69 16.58
CA PRO A 155 -14.17 7.72 17.22
C PRO A 155 -14.85 6.45 17.74
N GLU A 156 -15.98 6.60 18.45
CA GLU A 156 -16.74 5.45 18.97
C GLU A 156 -17.34 4.59 17.86
N GLY A 157 -17.85 5.23 16.81
CA GLY A 157 -18.38 4.53 15.64
C GLY A 157 -17.31 3.73 14.92
N LEU A 158 -16.12 4.29 14.74
CA LEU A 158 -14.96 3.60 14.16
C LEU A 158 -14.52 2.40 15.00
N LEU A 159 -14.44 2.54 16.31
CA LEU A 159 -14.03 1.45 17.21
C LEU A 159 -15.09 0.34 17.30
N GLY A 160 -16.36 0.66 17.02
CA GLY A 160 -17.45 -0.32 16.93
C GLY A 160 -17.56 -1.04 15.59
N LEU A 161 -16.74 -0.71 14.59
CA LEU A 161 -16.82 -1.32 13.26
C LEU A 161 -16.29 -2.75 13.24
N ASP A 162 -17.03 -3.64 12.58
CA ASP A 162 -16.49 -4.91 12.09
C ASP A 162 -15.78 -4.69 10.76
N VAL A 163 -14.53 -4.21 10.85
CA VAL A 163 -13.67 -3.97 9.67
C VAL A 163 -13.37 -5.26 8.92
N ALA A 164 -13.38 -6.41 9.60
CA ALA A 164 -13.10 -7.70 8.97
C ALA A 164 -14.26 -8.14 8.07
N ALA A 165 -15.51 -7.96 8.52
CA ALA A 165 -16.70 -8.17 7.70
C ALA A 165 -16.71 -7.24 6.48
N HIS A 166 -16.47 -5.93 6.67
CA HIS A 166 -16.40 -4.97 5.57
C HIS A 166 -15.29 -5.32 4.55
N ARG A 167 -14.10 -5.71 5.03
CA ARG A 167 -13.01 -6.20 4.18
C ARG A 167 -13.40 -7.43 3.39
N ALA A 168 -14.18 -8.35 3.97
CA ALA A 168 -14.64 -9.55 3.28
C ALA A 168 -15.56 -9.21 2.10
N GLU A 169 -16.47 -8.25 2.28
CA GLU A 169 -17.36 -7.76 1.22
C GLU A 169 -16.57 -7.08 0.10
N VAL A 170 -15.66 -6.17 0.44
CA VAL A 170 -14.74 -5.55 -0.53
C VAL A 170 -13.95 -6.61 -1.30
N ASN A 171 -13.43 -7.62 -0.60
CA ASN A 171 -12.62 -8.67 -1.20
C ASN A 171 -13.38 -9.52 -2.23
N VAL A 172 -14.71 -9.67 -2.12
CA VAL A 172 -15.51 -10.31 -3.18
C VAL A 172 -15.38 -9.56 -4.50
N LEU A 173 -15.52 -8.23 -4.47
CA LEU A 173 -15.40 -7.39 -5.66
C LEU A 173 -13.97 -7.38 -6.20
N LEU A 174 -12.96 -7.30 -5.34
CA LEU A 174 -11.55 -7.30 -5.76
C LEU A 174 -11.14 -8.63 -6.42
N LEU A 175 -11.69 -9.76 -5.94
CA LEU A 175 -11.50 -11.05 -6.60
C LEU A 175 -12.15 -11.07 -7.99
N GLN A 176 -13.37 -10.53 -8.13
CA GLN A 176 -14.04 -10.43 -9.43
C GLN A 176 -13.24 -9.53 -10.40
N THR A 177 -12.76 -8.38 -9.92
CA THR A 177 -11.86 -7.49 -10.68
C THR A 177 -10.62 -8.24 -11.20
N SER A 178 -9.93 -8.97 -10.31
CA SER A 178 -8.76 -9.79 -10.64
C SER A 178 -9.05 -10.83 -11.73
N GLU A 179 -10.17 -11.55 -11.61
CA GLU A 179 -10.58 -12.52 -12.65
C GLU A 179 -10.89 -11.84 -13.98
N LEU A 180 -11.58 -10.69 -13.99
CA LEU A 180 -11.92 -9.96 -15.21
C LEU A 180 -10.66 -9.49 -15.95
N VAL A 181 -9.70 -8.85 -15.25
CA VAL A 181 -8.40 -8.43 -15.81
C VAL A 181 -7.67 -9.61 -16.42
N ARG A 182 -7.55 -10.71 -15.67
CA ARG A 182 -6.82 -11.89 -16.11
C ARG A 182 -7.51 -12.60 -17.29
N ASN A 183 -8.84 -12.64 -17.32
CA ASN A 183 -9.59 -13.21 -18.44
C ASN A 183 -9.55 -12.35 -19.70
N GLU A 184 -9.53 -11.02 -19.57
CA GLU A 184 -9.30 -10.13 -20.69
C GLU A 184 -7.89 -10.33 -21.29
N ALA A 185 -6.86 -10.33 -20.47
CA ALA A 185 -5.49 -10.53 -20.93
C ALA A 185 -5.28 -11.91 -21.59
N ARG A 186 -5.91 -12.97 -21.06
CA ARG A 186 -5.96 -14.31 -21.69
C ARG A 186 -6.59 -14.30 -23.09
N ARG A 187 -7.66 -13.52 -23.29
CA ARG A 187 -8.31 -13.40 -24.60
C ARG A 187 -7.44 -12.64 -25.61
N ARG A 188 -6.69 -11.64 -25.15
CA ARG A 188 -5.78 -10.85 -25.99
C ARG A 188 -4.50 -11.61 -26.38
N HIS A 189 -4.03 -12.52 -25.53
CA HIS A 189 -2.86 -13.36 -25.79
C HIS A 189 -3.27 -14.77 -26.22
N GLN A 190 -3.19 -15.07 -27.53
CA GLN A 190 -3.33 -16.43 -28.10
C GLN A 190 -2.14 -17.36 -27.77
N GLY A 191 -1.52 -17.21 -26.60
CA GLY A 191 -0.38 -17.98 -26.14
C GLY A 191 -0.72 -18.81 -24.92
N SER A 192 -0.18 -20.03 -24.84
CA SER A 192 -0.30 -20.88 -23.65
C SER A 192 0.33 -20.17 -22.45
N LEU A 193 -0.50 -19.72 -21.51
CA LEU A 193 -0.04 -19.43 -20.16
C LEU A 193 0.37 -20.77 -19.56
N ILE A 194 1.66 -20.94 -19.27
CA ILE A 194 2.14 -22.15 -18.61
C ILE A 194 1.47 -22.17 -17.22
N PRO A 195 0.64 -23.18 -16.90
CA PRO A 195 0.04 -23.29 -15.58
C PRO A 195 1.14 -23.52 -14.56
N GLN A 196 1.50 -22.48 -13.80
CA GLN A 196 2.45 -22.59 -12.71
C GLN A 196 1.75 -23.25 -11.52
N LYS A 197 1.62 -24.58 -11.53
CA LYS A 197 0.95 -25.36 -10.45
C LYS A 197 1.49 -25.07 -9.03
N LYS A 198 2.66 -24.43 -8.90
CA LYS A 198 3.30 -24.06 -7.63
C LYS A 198 3.18 -22.57 -7.27
N VAL A 199 2.63 -21.73 -8.14
CA VAL A 199 2.49 -20.29 -7.91
C VAL A 199 1.01 -19.95 -7.87
N GLY A 200 0.52 -19.55 -6.71
CA GLY A 200 -0.90 -19.31 -6.48
C GLY A 200 -1.14 -18.52 -5.19
N ARG A 201 -2.43 -18.31 -4.89
CA ARG A 201 -2.86 -17.60 -3.68
C ARG A 201 -2.24 -18.25 -2.44
N GLY A 202 -1.61 -17.44 -1.59
CA GLY A 202 -0.98 -17.89 -0.35
C GLY A 202 0.22 -18.81 -0.55
N ALA A 203 0.82 -18.86 -1.74
CA ALA A 203 1.97 -19.71 -1.99
C ALA A 203 3.16 -19.31 -1.10
N ASP A 204 3.78 -20.31 -0.48
CA ASP A 204 5.08 -20.15 0.17
C ASP A 204 6.17 -20.19 -0.91
N LEU A 205 6.73 -19.02 -1.18
CA LEU A 205 7.77 -18.79 -2.18
C LEU A 205 9.01 -18.14 -1.53
N ILE A 206 9.19 -18.35 -0.22
CA ILE A 206 10.31 -17.78 0.52
C ILE A 206 11.63 -18.30 -0.08
N GLY A 207 12.50 -17.39 -0.48
CA GLY A 207 13.79 -17.71 -1.11
C GLY A 207 13.67 -18.42 -2.48
N ALA A 208 12.48 -18.44 -3.09
CA ALA A 208 12.26 -19.14 -4.36
C ALA A 208 13.13 -18.56 -5.48
N LYS A 209 13.64 -19.45 -6.36
CA LYS A 209 14.45 -19.07 -7.53
C LYS A 209 13.54 -18.90 -8.74
N LEU A 210 13.03 -17.69 -8.94
CA LEU A 210 12.06 -17.31 -9.97
C LEU A 210 12.65 -16.32 -10.99
N ARG A 211 13.98 -16.27 -11.12
CA ARG A 211 14.68 -15.39 -12.07
C ARG A 211 14.19 -15.66 -13.50
N GLY A 212 13.71 -14.62 -14.17
CA GLY A 212 13.18 -14.71 -15.54
C GLY A 212 11.87 -15.50 -15.65
N ALA A 213 11.20 -15.79 -14.53
CA ALA A 213 9.95 -16.53 -14.55
C ALA A 213 8.85 -15.71 -15.23
N ASP A 214 8.05 -16.38 -16.06
CA ASP A 214 6.78 -15.85 -16.54
C ASP A 214 5.72 -16.07 -15.46
N LEU A 215 5.37 -14.99 -14.76
CA LEU A 215 4.36 -14.91 -13.72
C LEU A 215 3.19 -14.00 -14.15
N ARG A 216 3.06 -13.74 -15.46
CA ARG A 216 1.98 -12.92 -15.99
C ARG A 216 0.64 -13.51 -15.56
N LEU A 217 -0.26 -12.65 -15.12
CA LEU A 217 -1.63 -13.02 -14.72
C LEU A 217 -1.70 -14.01 -13.56
N ALA A 218 -0.60 -14.20 -12.82
CA ALA A 218 -0.58 -15.06 -11.65
C ALA A 218 -1.46 -14.47 -10.54
N ASN A 219 -2.19 -15.33 -9.85
CA ASN A 219 -2.85 -14.96 -8.61
C ASN A 219 -1.84 -15.17 -7.47
N LEU A 220 -1.19 -14.09 -7.04
CA LEU A 220 -0.16 -14.08 -5.99
C LEU A 220 -0.70 -13.49 -4.69
N ARG A 221 -2.03 -13.40 -4.53
CA ARG A 221 -2.66 -12.85 -3.34
C ARG A 221 -2.15 -13.55 -2.08
N GLY A 222 -1.60 -12.79 -1.14
CA GLY A 222 -1.07 -13.34 0.11
C GLY A 222 0.15 -14.25 -0.02
N ALA A 223 0.79 -14.31 -1.19
CA ALA A 223 1.98 -15.14 -1.38
C ALA A 223 3.17 -14.61 -0.56
N TYR A 224 3.97 -15.50 0.02
CA TYR A 224 5.19 -15.15 0.76
C TYR A 224 6.38 -15.17 -0.20
N LEU A 225 6.75 -14.01 -0.74
CA LEU A 225 7.89 -13.84 -1.66
C LEU A 225 9.16 -13.37 -0.92
N ILE A 226 9.22 -13.57 0.39
CA ILE A 226 10.31 -13.07 1.24
C ILE A 226 11.65 -13.60 0.72
N ALA A 227 12.59 -12.70 0.43
CA ALA A 227 13.90 -13.02 -0.14
C ALA A 227 13.88 -13.85 -1.45
N ALA A 228 12.75 -13.92 -2.17
CA ALA A 228 12.67 -14.59 -3.47
C ALA A 228 13.52 -13.89 -4.53
N ASP A 229 14.13 -14.66 -5.44
CA ASP A 229 14.84 -14.14 -6.61
C ASP A 229 13.87 -14.01 -7.79
N LEU A 230 13.34 -12.82 -8.03
CA LEU A 230 12.42 -12.46 -9.12
C LEU A 230 13.11 -11.64 -10.21
N ARG A 231 14.45 -11.66 -10.28
CA ARG A 231 15.19 -10.82 -11.22
C ARG A 231 14.75 -11.10 -12.67
N GLY A 232 14.41 -10.06 -13.41
CA GLY A 232 13.93 -10.20 -14.79
C GLY A 232 12.63 -10.98 -14.96
N ALA A 233 11.89 -11.28 -13.88
CA ALA A 233 10.60 -11.95 -13.97
C ALA A 233 9.54 -11.02 -14.58
N ASP A 234 8.55 -11.60 -15.24
CA ASP A 234 7.42 -10.88 -15.82
C ASP A 234 6.18 -11.08 -14.95
N LEU A 235 5.74 -10.04 -14.26
CA LEU A 235 4.58 -10.04 -13.34
C LEU A 235 3.41 -9.21 -13.90
N ARG A 236 3.40 -8.88 -15.18
CA ARG A 236 2.33 -8.06 -15.78
C ARG A 236 0.95 -8.73 -15.58
N GLY A 237 0.01 -7.95 -15.05
CA GLY A 237 -1.35 -8.40 -14.72
C GLY A 237 -1.44 -9.40 -13.57
N ALA A 238 -0.36 -9.64 -12.81
CA ALA A 238 -0.42 -10.43 -11.59
C ALA A 238 -1.23 -9.68 -10.51
N ASP A 239 -2.02 -10.42 -9.72
CA ASP A 239 -2.73 -9.89 -8.56
C ASP A 239 -1.86 -10.04 -7.32
N LEU A 240 -1.48 -8.90 -6.73
CA LEU A 240 -0.49 -8.80 -5.66
C LEU A 240 -1.08 -8.40 -4.30
N ILE A 241 -2.40 -8.46 -4.10
CA ILE A 241 -2.99 -8.10 -2.79
C ILE A 241 -2.38 -8.94 -1.68
N GLY A 242 -1.74 -8.27 -0.72
CA GLY A 242 -1.16 -8.89 0.47
C GLY A 242 0.06 -9.79 0.18
N ALA A 243 0.61 -9.78 -1.03
CA ALA A 243 1.87 -10.47 -1.30
C ALA A 243 3.01 -9.83 -0.51
N ASP A 244 3.85 -10.64 0.13
CA ASP A 244 4.96 -10.17 0.97
C ASP A 244 6.26 -10.14 0.18
N PHE A 245 6.70 -8.93 -0.16
CA PHE A 245 7.91 -8.67 -0.96
C PHE A 245 9.15 -8.35 -0.11
N ARG A 246 9.12 -8.54 1.22
CA ARG A 246 10.28 -8.23 2.07
C ARG A 246 11.54 -8.91 1.54
N ASP A 247 12.55 -8.12 1.19
CA ASP A 247 13.83 -8.57 0.64
C ASP A 247 13.78 -9.35 -0.69
N ALA A 248 12.62 -9.43 -1.34
CA ALA A 248 12.50 -9.99 -2.68
C ALA A 248 13.38 -9.20 -3.67
N ASP A 249 14.11 -9.88 -4.53
CA ASP A 249 14.95 -9.28 -5.56
C ASP A 249 14.19 -9.16 -6.88
N ILE A 250 13.68 -7.97 -7.16
CA ILE A 250 12.85 -7.64 -8.35
C ILE A 250 13.63 -6.80 -9.38
N ARG A 251 14.96 -6.80 -9.32
CA ARG A 251 15.81 -6.09 -10.29
C ARG A 251 15.54 -6.54 -11.72
N GLY A 252 15.29 -5.58 -12.61
CA GLY A 252 14.88 -5.83 -14.00
C GLY A 252 13.52 -6.53 -14.20
N ALA A 253 12.73 -6.78 -13.15
CA ALA A 253 11.40 -7.38 -13.29
C ALA A 253 10.40 -6.40 -13.92
N ASP A 254 9.38 -6.92 -14.61
CA ASP A 254 8.31 -6.13 -15.22
C ASP A 254 7.01 -6.24 -14.41
N LEU A 255 6.66 -5.19 -13.68
CA LEU A 255 5.44 -5.09 -12.87
C LEU A 255 4.44 -4.07 -13.46
N THR A 256 4.67 -3.58 -14.68
CA THR A 256 3.97 -2.40 -15.24
C THR A 256 2.43 -2.49 -15.18
N ASP A 257 1.89 -3.69 -15.42
CA ASP A 257 0.44 -3.95 -15.43
C ASP A 257 -0.02 -4.77 -14.20
N ALA A 258 0.84 -4.99 -13.21
CA ALA A 258 0.44 -5.69 -12.00
C ALA A 258 -0.65 -4.90 -11.28
N ILE A 259 -1.65 -5.60 -10.74
CA ILE A 259 -2.80 -4.97 -10.08
C ILE A 259 -2.69 -5.12 -8.57
N PHE A 260 -3.16 -4.09 -7.87
CA PHE A 260 -3.18 -4.00 -6.42
C PHE A 260 -1.79 -4.10 -5.78
N LEU A 261 -0.78 -3.63 -6.52
CA LEU A 261 0.58 -3.44 -6.03
C LEU A 261 0.67 -2.10 -5.31
N THR A 262 1.28 -2.11 -4.13
CA THR A 262 1.33 -0.93 -3.26
C THR A 262 2.75 -0.40 -3.12
N GLN A 263 2.86 0.88 -2.74
CA GLN A 263 4.15 1.52 -2.50
C GLN A 263 4.94 0.80 -1.39
N PHE A 264 4.26 0.29 -0.37
CA PHE A 264 4.92 -0.40 0.75
C PHE A 264 5.59 -1.72 0.30
N GLN A 265 4.93 -2.48 -0.59
CA GLN A 265 5.51 -3.71 -1.16
C GLN A 265 6.77 -3.40 -1.97
N ILE A 266 6.73 -2.31 -2.75
CA ILE A 266 7.88 -1.84 -3.53
C ILE A 266 9.01 -1.34 -2.61
N ASN A 267 8.70 -0.57 -1.57
CA ASN A 267 9.70 -0.10 -0.61
C ASN A 267 10.38 -1.26 0.16
N ALA A 268 9.69 -2.38 0.35
CA ALA A 268 10.20 -3.56 1.03
C ALA A 268 11.13 -4.42 0.15
N ALA A 269 10.97 -4.36 -1.18
CA ALA A 269 11.73 -5.12 -2.15
C ALA A 269 13.08 -4.48 -2.51
N ARG A 270 13.92 -5.24 -3.19
CA ARG A 270 15.17 -4.77 -3.82
C ARG A 270 14.96 -4.67 -5.32
N GLY A 271 14.89 -3.45 -5.85
CA GLY A 271 14.84 -3.18 -7.28
C GLY A 271 16.00 -2.30 -7.74
N ASP A 272 16.00 -1.94 -9.01
CA ASP A 272 16.97 -1.05 -9.64
C ASP A 272 16.33 -0.25 -10.77
N ALA A 273 17.12 0.57 -11.49
CA ALA A 273 16.65 1.41 -12.59
C ALA A 273 15.92 0.64 -13.70
N ASP A 274 16.20 -0.65 -13.85
CA ASP A 274 15.60 -1.51 -14.88
C ASP A 274 14.30 -2.19 -14.41
N THR A 275 14.02 -2.21 -13.10
CA THR A 275 12.71 -2.63 -12.58
C THR A 275 11.63 -1.70 -13.12
N LYS A 276 10.62 -2.25 -13.80
CA LYS A 276 9.49 -1.50 -14.35
C LYS A 276 8.30 -1.57 -13.41
N LEU A 277 7.72 -0.42 -13.10
CA LEU A 277 6.63 -0.27 -12.13
C LEU A 277 5.39 0.33 -12.80
N PRO A 278 4.19 0.10 -12.25
CA PRO A 278 3.01 0.87 -12.61
C PRO A 278 3.26 2.38 -12.43
N PRO A 279 2.72 3.25 -13.32
CA PRO A 279 2.95 4.70 -13.25
C PRO A 279 2.49 5.36 -11.94
N SER A 280 1.58 4.72 -11.20
CA SER A 280 1.07 5.19 -9.91
C SER A 280 2.05 5.01 -8.75
N LEU A 281 3.12 4.22 -8.93
CA LEU A 281 4.09 3.90 -7.90
C LEU A 281 5.41 4.64 -8.12
N LEU A 282 6.02 5.05 -7.03
CA LEU A 282 7.30 5.73 -7.02
C LEU A 282 8.43 4.72 -6.86
N ARG A 283 9.53 4.96 -7.58
CA ARG A 283 10.77 4.23 -7.37
C ARG A 283 11.36 4.61 -6.00
N PRO A 284 11.66 3.65 -5.11
CA PRO A 284 12.29 3.96 -3.84
C PRO A 284 13.68 4.54 -4.02
N GLU A 285 14.01 5.60 -3.27
CA GLU A 285 15.31 6.29 -3.37
C GLU A 285 16.49 5.33 -3.11
N HIS A 286 16.32 4.40 -2.17
CA HIS A 286 17.33 3.42 -1.77
C HIS A 286 17.62 2.34 -2.82
N TRP A 287 16.89 2.28 -3.93
CA TRP A 287 17.25 1.45 -5.08
C TRP A 287 18.37 2.07 -5.93
N SER A 288 18.61 3.36 -5.74
CA SER A 288 19.77 4.03 -6.32
C SER A 288 21.02 3.54 -5.59
N PHE A 289 21.97 2.99 -6.34
CA PHE A 289 23.23 2.52 -5.77
C PHE A 289 23.91 3.64 -4.94
N PRO A 290 24.38 3.38 -3.71
CA PRO A 290 25.35 4.25 -3.07
C PRO A 290 26.68 4.16 -3.86
N GLY A 291 26.84 5.06 -4.83
CA GLY A 291 28.12 5.40 -5.44
C GLY A 291 28.64 4.47 -6.54
N LYS A 292 28.57 4.95 -7.78
CA LYS A 292 29.85 5.12 -8.50
C LYS A 292 30.53 6.29 -7.82
N LYS A 293 31.53 6.03 -6.97
CA LYS A 293 32.56 7.03 -6.71
C LYS A 293 33.21 7.31 -8.07
N GLN A 294 33.01 8.50 -8.62
CA GLN A 294 34.00 9.11 -9.49
C GLN A 294 35.08 9.71 -8.61
#